data_AF-A0A257KJN9-F1
#
_entry.id   AF-A0A257KJN9-F1
#
_cell.length_a   1.000
_cell.length_b   1.000
_cell.length_c   1.000
_cell.angle_alpha   90.00
_cell.angle_beta   90.00
_cell.angle_gamma   90.00
#
_symmetry.space_group_name_H-M   'P 1'
#
loop_
_entity.id
_entity.type
_entity.pdbx_description
1 polymer ?
#
loop_
_entity_poly.entity_id
_entity_poly.type
_entity_poly.pdbx_seq_one_letter_code
_entity_poly.pdbx_strand_id
1 'polypeptide(L)' 'MPAWPLQMRAETAAAYCDEADTDEFLRGVEAGHYPPPGSSFGGSAKWHRAVLDAAIDRHHAIVTPTISNDLIDLL' A
#
# COMPACT_ATOMS: atom_id res chain seq x y z
N MET A 1 -13.66 15.46 2.51
CA MET A 1 -12.80 14.27 2.41
C MET A 1 -11.40 14.70 2.82
N PRO A 2 -10.77 14.14 3.88
CA PRO A 2 -9.38 14.48 4.14
C PRO A 2 -8.57 13.91 2.98
N ALA A 3 -8.10 14.80 2.09
CA ALA A 3 -7.28 14.40 0.97
C ALA A 3 -5.91 14.00 1.52
N TRP A 4 -5.60 12.71 1.50
CA TRP A 4 -4.26 12.23 1.84
C TRP A 4 -3.20 13.01 1.05
N PRO A 5 -2.13 13.50 1.70
CA PRO A 5 -1.13 14.34 1.04
C PRO A 5 -0.40 13.55 -0.04
N LEU A 6 0.06 14.25 -1.08
CA LEU A 6 0.80 13.62 -2.17
C LEU A 6 2.11 12.96 -1.67
N GLN A 7 2.77 13.61 -0.71
CA GLN A 7 3.97 13.11 -0.03
C GLN A 7 3.73 12.97 1.47
N MET A 8 3.81 11.74 1.96
CA MET A 8 3.53 11.33 3.33
C MET A 8 4.83 11.18 4.13
N ARG A 9 4.82 11.59 5.41
CA ARG A 9 5.83 11.14 6.39
C ARG A 9 5.53 9.69 6.78
N ALA A 10 6.46 9.01 7.43
CA ALA A 10 6.29 7.62 7.85
C ALA A 10 4.98 7.39 8.63
N GLU A 11 4.67 8.23 9.63
CA GLU A 11 3.42 8.16 10.41
C GLU A 11 2.16 8.26 9.53
N THR A 12 2.13 9.18 8.57
CA THR A 12 0.99 9.32 7.66
C THR A 12 0.90 8.17 6.66
N ALA A 13 2.04 7.63 6.22
CA ALA A 13 2.09 6.49 5.31
C ALA A 13 1.62 5.21 6.02
N ALA A 14 1.98 5.01 7.28
CA ALA A 14 1.49 3.92 8.12
C ALA A 14 -0.04 3.97 8.23
N ALA A 15 -0.59 5.12 8.61
CA ALA A 15 -2.04 5.31 8.68
C ALA A 15 -2.73 5.16 7.31
N TYR A 16 -2.07 5.51 6.21
CA TYR A 16 -2.58 5.32 4.85
C TYR A 16 -2.66 3.84 4.46
N CYS A 17 -1.67 3.06 4.88
CA CYS A 17 -1.57 1.62 4.63
C CYS A 17 -2.32 0.76 5.65
N ASP A 18 -3.07 1.37 6.58
CA ASP A 18 -3.80 0.70 7.66
C ASP A 18 -2.92 -0.10 8.63
N GLU A 19 -1.67 0.35 8.83
CA GLU A 19 -0.73 -0.26 9.78
C GLU A 19 -1.00 0.23 11.21
N ALA A 20 -0.73 -0.61 12.21
CA ALA A 20 -1.03 -0.27 13.61
C ALA A 20 -0.13 0.86 14.14
N ASP A 21 1.12 0.90 13.67
CA ASP A 21 2.07 1.94 14.02
C ASP A 21 3.14 2.17 12.92
N THR A 22 4.00 3.16 13.15
CA THR A 22 5.03 3.57 12.18
C THR A 22 6.17 2.53 12.05
N ASP A 23 6.54 1.85 13.13
CA ASP A 23 7.58 0.82 13.11
C ASP A 23 7.11 -0.41 12.32
N GLU A 24 5.83 -0.79 12.44
CA GLU A 24 5.25 -1.87 11.61
C GLU A 24 5.35 -1.56 10.11
N PHE A 25 4.96 -0.35 9.71
CA PHE A 25 5.14 0.12 8.34
C PHE A 25 6.61 0.09 7.89
N LEU A 26 7.54 0.57 8.72
CA LEU A 26 8.97 0.57 8.37
C LEU A 26 9.54 -0.84 8.25
N ARG A 27 9.10 -1.78 9.10
CA ARG A 27 9.44 -3.21 8.96
C ARG A 27 8.89 -3.78 7.66
N GLY A 28 7.68 -3.39 7.25
CA GLY A 28 7.12 -3.73 5.95
C GLY A 28 7.94 -3.18 4.78
N VAL A 29 8.50 -1.97 4.92
CA VAL A 29 9.44 -1.40 3.93
C VAL A 29 10.74 -2.21 3.88
N GLU A 30 11.33 -2.56 5.03
CA GLU A 30 12.55 -3.38 5.11
C GLU A 30 12.33 -4.80 4.56
N ALA A 31 11.16 -5.37 4.77
CA ALA A 31 10.74 -6.67 4.23
C ALA A 31 10.40 -6.62 2.73
N GLY A 32 10.34 -5.43 2.12
CA GLY A 32 10.01 -5.23 0.71
C GLY A 32 8.51 -5.29 0.38
N HIS A 33 7.64 -5.28 1.38
CA HIS A 33 6.18 -5.18 1.19
C HIS A 33 5.78 -3.76 0.74
N TYR A 34 6.48 -2.74 1.26
CA TYR A 34 6.29 -1.36 0.85
C TYR A 34 7.55 -0.80 0.17
N PRO A 35 7.38 0.17 -0.74
CA PRO A 35 8.51 0.81 -1.41
C PRO A 35 9.36 1.63 -0.41
N PRO A 36 10.68 1.77 -0.66
CA PRO A 36 11.51 2.66 0.14
C PRO A 36 11.08 4.13 -0.03
N PRO A 37 11.38 5.01 0.94
CA PRO A 37 11.08 6.42 0.81
C PRO A 37 11.84 7.05 -0.35
N GLY A 38 11.22 8.04 -0.99
CA GLY A 38 11.89 8.86 -1.99
C GLY A 38 13.05 9.65 -1.36
N SER A 39 14.19 9.68 -2.06
CA SER A 39 15.33 10.49 -1.64
C SER A 39 15.06 11.96 -1.97
N SER A 40 14.72 12.76 -0.96
CA SER A 40 14.85 14.21 -1.06
C SER A 40 16.19 14.59 -0.47
N PHE A 41 17.04 15.23 -1.27
CA PHE A 41 18.39 15.62 -0.87
C PHE A 41 18.35 16.48 0.42
N GLY A 42 18.81 15.91 1.54
CA GLY A 42 18.80 16.57 2.85
C GLY A 42 17.44 16.65 3.57
N GLY A 43 16.39 16.02 3.02
CA GLY A 43 15.04 16.03 3.59
C GLY A 43 14.71 14.78 4.40
N SER A 44 13.67 14.87 5.24
CA SER A 44 13.08 13.71 5.91
C SER A 44 12.55 12.70 4.88
N ALA A 45 12.60 11.40 5.21
CA ALA A 45 12.01 10.34 4.39
C ALA A 45 10.54 10.63 4.04
N LYS A 46 10.20 10.50 2.75
CA LYS A 46 8.86 10.75 2.23
C LYS A 46 8.40 9.66 1.30
N TRP A 47 7.15 9.23 1.46
CA TRP A 47 6.50 8.29 0.54
C TRP A 47 5.51 9.02 -0.34
N HIS A 48 5.55 8.71 -1.63
CA HIS A 48 4.62 9.28 -2.58
C HIS A 48 3.38 8.38 -2.67
N ARG A 49 2.19 8.96 -2.56
CA ARG A 49 0.92 8.21 -2.52
C ARG A 49 0.78 7.21 -3.67
N ALA A 50 1.01 7.65 -4.91
CA ALA A 50 0.89 6.78 -6.09
C ALA A 50 1.84 5.56 -6.08
N VAL A 51 2.99 5.65 -5.39
CA VAL A 51 3.94 4.53 -5.30
C VAL A 51 3.46 3.52 -4.24
N LEU A 52 2.87 4.03 -3.15
CA LEU A 52 2.20 3.18 -2.16
C LEU A 52 0.99 2.49 -2.77
N ASP A 53 0.14 3.19 -3.51
CA ASP A 53 -1.02 2.62 -4.22
C ASP A 53 -0.60 1.44 -5.11
N ALA A 54 0.42 1.64 -5.95
CA ALA A 54 0.93 0.59 -6.83
C ALA A 54 1.59 -0.59 -6.08
N ALA A 55 2.02 -0.39 -4.83
CA ALA A 55 2.53 -1.48 -4.00
C ALA A 55 1.37 -2.25 -3.34
N ILE A 56 0.39 -1.52 -2.80
CA ILE A 56 -0.83 -2.10 -2.23
C ILE A 56 -1.54 -2.93 -3.31
N ASP A 57 -1.79 -2.40 -4.51
CA ASP A 57 -2.45 -3.16 -5.59
C ASP A 57 -1.70 -4.44 -5.99
N ARG A 58 -0.36 -4.44 -5.91
CA ARG A 58 0.45 -5.64 -6.20
C ARG A 58 0.33 -6.70 -5.11
N HIS A 59 0.24 -6.30 -3.84
CA HIS A 59 0.13 -7.21 -2.70
C HIS A 59 -1.32 -7.64 -2.43
N HIS A 60 -2.26 -6.72 -2.63
CA HIS A 60 -3.71 -6.90 -2.65
C HIS A 60 -4.21 -7.27 -4.04
N ALA A 61 -3.45 -8.07 -4.80
CA ALA A 61 -4.04 -9.06 -5.67
C ALA A 61 -4.80 -10.08 -4.80
N ILE A 62 -5.83 -9.58 -4.10
CA ILE A 62 -6.99 -10.34 -3.71
C ILE A 62 -7.42 -10.92 -5.04
N VAL A 63 -7.06 -12.17 -5.25
CA VAL A 63 -7.67 -13.00 -6.26
C VAL A 63 -9.15 -12.85 -5.96
N THR A 64 -9.84 -11.97 -6.68
CA THR A 64 -11.28 -12.07 -6.79
C THR A 64 -11.43 -13.47 -7.36
N PRO A 65 -11.92 -14.46 -6.61
CA PRO A 65 -12.25 -15.71 -7.26
C PRO A 65 -13.26 -15.31 -8.32
N THR A 66 -12.85 -15.35 -9.58
CA THR A 66 -13.81 -15.39 -10.68
C THR A 66 -14.71 -16.55 -10.30
N ILE A 67 -15.91 -16.25 -9.83
CA ILE A 67 -16.97 -17.25 -9.70
C ILE A 67 -17.14 -17.72 -11.14
N SER A 68 -16.51 -18.85 -11.48
CA SER A 68 -16.66 -19.46 -12.78
C SER A 68 -18.14 -19.83 -12.89
N ASN A 69 -18.82 -19.25 -13.87
CA ASN A 69 -20.24 -19.41 -14.08
C ASN A 69 -20.58 -20.79 -14.70
N ASP A 70 -19.71 -21.79 -14.55
CA ASP A 70 -19.83 -23.18 -15.02
C ASP A 70 -20.77 -24.04 -14.16
N LEU A 71 -21.73 -23.42 -13.47
CA LEU A 71 -22.78 -24.10 -12.68
C LEU A 71 -24.19 -23.74 -13.20
N ILE A 72 -24.34 -23.43 -14.48
CA ILE A 72 -25.65 -23.23 -15.15
C ILE A 72 -25.87 -24.24 -16.28
N ASP A 73 -25.35 -25.47 -16.16
CA ASP A 73 -25.67 -26.58 -17.11
C ASP A 73 -26.18 -27.85 -16.40
N LEU A 74 -26.75 -27.71 -15.19
CA LEU A 74 -27.31 -28.86 -14.45
C LEU A 74 -28.64 -28.51 -13.75
N LEU A 75 -29.54 -27.84 -14.47
CA LEU A 75 -30.95 -27.69 -14.13
C LEU A 75 -31.84 -27.91 -15.36
#